data_AF-A0A5D4K8V3-F1
#
_entry.id   AF-A0A5D4K8V3-F1
#
_cell.length_a   1.000
_cell.length_b   1.000
_cell.length_c   1.000
_cell.angle_alpha   90.00
_cell.angle_beta   90.00
_cell.angle_gamma   90.00
#
_symmetry.space_group_name_H-M   'P 1'
#
loop_
_entity.id
_entity.type
_entity.pdbx_description
1 polymer ?
#
loop_
_entity_poly.entity_id
_entity_poly.type
_entity_poly.pdbx_seq_one_letter_code
_entity_poly.pdbx_strand_id
1 'polypeptide(L)' 'MATADLRTIKLKMMFDNGVDEKGKPKISSRTYGNINYLSTPDEILQAAQALAGLSSRPLWLVEKNDSYDINA' A
#
# COMPACT_ATOMS: atom_id res chain seq x y z
N MET A 1 -4.52 30.21 9.78
CA MET A 1 -5.49 29.46 8.94
C MET A 1 -4.85 28.13 8.76
N ALA A 2 -5.54 27.03 9.09
CA ALA A 2 -4.90 25.72 9.02
C ALA A 2 -4.42 25.42 7.59
N THR A 3 -3.17 25.00 7.47
CA THR A 3 -2.50 24.58 6.25
C THR A 3 -2.21 23.09 6.33
N ALA A 4 -2.33 22.38 5.21
CA ALA A 4 -2.06 20.96 5.11
C ALA A 4 -0.85 20.74 4.19
N ASP A 5 0.24 20.20 4.73
CA ASP A 5 1.44 19.86 3.96
C ASP A 5 1.52 18.34 3.75
N LEU A 6 1.81 17.89 2.52
CA LEU A 6 1.92 16.47 2.23
C LEU A 6 3.23 15.93 2.81
N ARG A 7 3.12 15.14 3.88
CA ARG A 7 4.28 14.60 4.60
C ARG A 7 4.85 13.36 3.94
N THR A 8 4.01 12.38 3.61
CA THR A 8 4.49 11.11 3.03
C THR A 8 3.38 10.35 2.34
N ILE A 9 3.75 9.63 1.28
CA ILE A 9 2.88 8.68 0.61
C ILE A 9 3.46 7.29 0.81
N LYS A 10 2.60 6.37 1.23
CA LYS A 10 2.94 4.96 1.45
C LYS A 10 1.97 4.08 0.69
N LEU A 11 2.49 3.13 -0.06
CA LEU A 11 1.72 2.09 -0.72
C LEU A 11 1.80 0.81 0.11
N LYS A 12 0.66 0.35 0.63
CA LYS A 12 0.56 -0.89 1.38
C LYS A 12 -0.07 -1.96 0.50
N MET A 13 0.67 -3.03 0.25
CA MET A 13 0.21 -4.20 -0.47
C MET A 13 -0.02 -5.34 0.52
N MET A 14 -1.23 -5.87 0.55
CA MET A 14 -1.59 -7.02 1.35
C MET A 14 -1.64 -8.26 0.46
N PHE A 15 -0.95 -9.30 0.89
CA PHE A 15 -0.89 -10.60 0.24
C PHE A 15 -1.61 -11.61 1.10
N ASP A 16 -2.47 -12.40 0.48
CA ASP A 16 -3.06 -13.56 1.15
C ASP A 16 -1.99 -14.63 1.34
N ASN A 17 -1.85 -15.12 2.57
CA ASN A 17 -0.95 -16.20 2.91
C ASN A 17 -1.70 -17.40 3.49
N GLY A 18 -2.93 -17.60 3.03
CA GLY A 18 -3.80 -18.69 3.48
C GLY A 18 -4.26 -18.52 4.93
N VAL A 19 -4.61 -19.63 5.55
CA VAL A 19 -5.15 -19.69 6.92
C VAL A 19 -4.16 -20.39 7.85
N ASP A 20 -4.02 -19.88 9.07
CA ASP A 20 -3.24 -20.49 10.13
C ASP A 20 -3.98 -21.68 10.78
N GLU A 21 -3.31 -22.51 11.58
CA GLU A 21 -3.90 -23.71 12.23
C GLU A 21 -5.14 -23.42 13.09
N LYS A 22 -5.34 -22.15 13.47
CA LYS A 22 -6.53 -21.67 14.20
C LYS A 22 -7.65 -21.11 13.30
N GLY A 23 -7.58 -21.32 11.99
CA GLY A 23 -8.56 -20.84 11.01
C GLY A 23 -8.53 -19.31 10.78
N LYS A 24 -7.45 -18.64 11.18
CA LYS A 24 -7.31 -17.18 10.99
C LYS A 24 -6.61 -16.91 9.65
N PRO A 25 -7.13 -16.00 8.82
CA PRO A 25 -6.45 -15.59 7.60
C PRO A 25 -5.12 -14.93 7.94
N LYS A 26 -4.04 -15.48 7.40
CA LYS A 26 -2.69 -14.97 7.55
C LYS A 26 -2.46 -14.01 6.40
N ILE A 27 -2.53 -12.71 6.68
CA ILE A 27 -2.32 -11.67 5.68
C ILE A 27 -0.91 -11.12 5.87
N SER A 28 -0.09 -11.15 4.83
CA SER A 28 1.23 -10.51 4.85
C SER A 28 1.14 -9.16 4.19
N SER A 29 1.52 -8.09 4.88
CA SER A 29 1.54 -6.76 4.27
C SER A 29 2.97 -6.29 3.99
N ARG A 30 3.19 -5.67 2.85
CA ARG A 30 4.41 -4.95 2.50
C ARG A 30 4.07 -3.49 2.26
N THR A 31 4.85 -2.61 2.88
CA THR A 31 4.68 -1.17 2.72
C THR A 31 5.86 -0.61 1.94
N TYR A 32 5.57 0.08 0.86
CA TYR A 32 6.52 0.81 0.04
C TYR A 32 6.36 2.29 0.33
N GLY A 33 7.44 2.91 0.83
CA GLY A 33 7.49 4.36 1.02
C GLY A 33 8.06 5.06 -0.21
N ASN A 34 8.19 6.38 -0.11
CA ASN A 34 8.81 7.23 -1.12
C ASN A 34 8.13 7.13 -2.50
N ILE A 35 6.81 6.97 -2.49
CA ILE A 35 5.99 6.96 -3.70
C ILE A 35 5.91 8.39 -4.25
N ASN A 36 6.04 8.52 -5.56
CA ASN A 36 5.91 9.81 -6.22
C ASN A 36 4.47 10.34 -6.04
N TYR A 37 4.35 11.59 -5.58
CA TYR A 37 3.05 12.21 -5.32
C TYR A 37 2.24 12.51 -6.57
N LEU A 38 2.90 12.57 -7.73
CA LEU A 38 2.27 12.74 -9.03
C LEU A 38 1.80 11.41 -9.63
N SER A 39 2.13 10.27 -9.00
CA SER A 39 1.72 8.96 -9.52
C SER A 39 0.21 8.83 -9.50
N THR A 40 -0.34 8.50 -10.66
CA THR A 40 -1.76 8.24 -10.82
C THR A 40 -2.16 6.91 -10.17
N PRO A 41 -3.44 6.73 -9.80
CA PRO A 41 -3.94 5.46 -9.29
C PRO A 41 -3.65 4.27 -10.23
N ASP A 42 -3.69 4.51 -11.54
CA ASP A 42 -3.42 3.51 -12.56
C ASP A 42 -1.94 3.07 -12.57
N GLU A 43 -1.00 4.01 -12.53
CA GLU A 43 0.43 3.71 -12.42
C GLU A 43 0.76 2.94 -11.13
N ILE A 44 0.13 3.33 -10.02
CA ILE A 44 0.28 2.66 -8.74
C ILE A 44 -0.25 1.23 -8.82
N LEU A 45 -1.43 1.04 -9.43
CA LEU A 45 -2.02 -0.28 -9.61
C LEU A 45 -1.16 -1.16 -10.51
N GLN A 46 -0.66 -0.63 -11.63
CA GLN A 46 0.21 -1.34 -12.56
C GLN A 46 1.51 -1.77 -11.87
N ALA A 47 2.15 -0.87 -11.12
CA ALA A 47 3.36 -1.19 -10.35
C ALA A 47 3.08 -2.25 -9.27
N ALA A 48 1.97 -2.12 -8.55
CA ALA A 48 1.56 -3.09 -7.53
C ALA A 48 1.29 -4.48 -8.14
N GLN A 49 0.67 -4.56 -9.31
CA GLN A 49 0.45 -5.80 -10.04
C GLN A 49 1.76 -6.44 -10.52
N ALA A 50 2.70 -5.64 -11.03
CA ALA A 50 4.02 -6.13 -11.42
C ALA A 50 4.79 -6.68 -10.21
N LEU A 51 4.77 -5.97 -9.07
CA LEU A 51 5.37 -6.43 -7.82
C LEU A 51 4.67 -7.68 -7.27
N ALA A 52 3.36 -7.78 -7.46
CA ALA A 52 2.60 -8.97 -7.09
C ALA A 52 2.94 -10.17 -7.97
N GLY A 53 3.18 -9.97 -9.28
CA GLY A 53 3.65 -11.03 -10.18
C GLY A 53 5.04 -11.56 -9.81
N LEU A 54 5.88 -10.72 -9.19
CA LEU A 54 7.17 -11.14 -8.62
C LEU A 54 7.04 -11.81 -7.24
N SER A 55 5.85 -11.73 -6.62
CA SER A 55 5.59 -12.29 -5.31
C SER A 55 4.99 -13.70 -5.45
N SER A 56 5.43 -14.65 -4.63
CA SER A 56 4.89 -16.02 -4.66
C SER A 56 3.46 -16.13 -4.10
N ARG A 57 2.85 -15.03 -3.66
CA ARG A 57 1.58 -14.98 -2.94
C ARG A 57 0.60 -14.08 -3.67
N PRO A 58 -0.70 -14.44 -3.74
CA PRO A 58 -1.68 -13.61 -4.42
C PRO A 58 -1.86 -12.28 -3.68
N LEU A 59 -1.88 -11.20 -4.45
CA LEU A 59 -2.19 -9.87 -3.95
C LEU A 59 -3.68 -9.81 -3.61
N TRP A 60 -4.00 -9.55 -2.36
CA TRP A 60 -5.36 -9.34 -1.89
C TRP A 60 -5.77 -7.88 -2.11
N LEU A 61 -4.98 -6.94 -1.60
CA LEU A 61 -5.36 -5.53 -1.52
C LEU A 61 -4.16 -4.61 -1.75
N VAL A 62 -4.42 -3.47 -2.38
CA VAL A 62 -3.47 -2.37 -2.55
C VAL A 62 -4.09 -1.11 -1.97
N GLU A 63 -3.40 -0.49 -1.02
CA GLU A 63 -3.86 0.73 -0.34
C GLU A 63 -2.82 1.84 -0.48
N LYS A 64 -3.21 2.97 -1.07
CA LYS A 64 -2.43 4.21 -1.06
C LYS A 64 -2.79 5.00 0.19
N ASN A 65 -1.79 5.32 1.01
CA ASN A 65 -1.93 6.08 2.24
C ASN A 65 -1.18 7.40 2.08
N ASP A 66 -1.92 8.49 1.98
CA ASP A 66 -1.40 9.85 1.96
C ASP A 66 -1.47 10.43 3.37
N SER A 67 -0.33 10.85 3.91
CA SER A 67 -0.23 11.48 5.22
C SER A 67 0.00 12.98 5.05
N TYR A 68 -0.83 13.79 5.69
CA TYR A 68 -0.74 15.24 5.69
C TYR A 68 -0.44 15.76 7.09
N ASP A 69 0.44 16.75 7.18
CA ASP A 69 0.74 17.48 8.40
C ASP A 69 -0.13 18.74 8.42
N ILE A 70 -0.94 18.92 9.46
CA ILE A 70 -1.90 20.02 9.58
C ILE A 70 -1.35 21.06 10.57
N ASN A 71 -0.99 22.25 10.08
CA ASN A 71 -0.38 23.33 10.86
C ASN A 71 -1.32 24.54 10.94
N ALA A 72 -1.48 25.15 12.12
CA ALA A 72 -2.49 26.19 12.43
C ALA A 72 -2.18 27.60 11.93
#